data_AF-A0A7S2SBD7-F1
#
_entry.id   AF-A0A7S2SBD7-F1
#
_cell.length_a   1.000
_cell.length_b   1.000
_cell.length_c   1.000
_cell.angle_alpha   90.00
_cell.angle_beta   90.00
_cell.angle_gamma   90.00
#
_symmetry.space_group_name_H-M   'P 1'
#
loop_
_entity.id
_entity.type
_entity.pdbx_description
1 polymer ?
#
loop_
_entity_poly.entity_id
_entity_poly.type
_entity_poly.pdbx_seq_one_letter_code
_entity_poly.pdbx_strand_id
1 'polypeptide(L)'
;DRRNDDEIRYASFGSSVTWGSGLVLNREKLTYVARLANDPERGINFGIRSTGPNYPAACLYTLMEDQEFDVIILEFYMKNREGLLTLTSRLRERFPSAIIIMTKLWFPLQLFNYEL
;
A
#
# COMPACT_ATOMS: atom_id res chain seq x y z
N ASP A 1 -4.63 -9.85 22.07
CA ASP A 1 -4.54 -11.12 21.31
C ASP A 1 -4.07 -10.89 19.90
N ARG A 2 -3.10 -11.70 19.45
CA ARG A 2 -2.60 -11.71 18.08
C ARG A 2 -3.50 -12.65 17.27
N ARG A 3 -3.98 -12.19 16.11
CA ARG A 3 -4.72 -13.03 15.17
C ARG A 3 -3.83 -14.12 14.59
N ASN A 4 -4.42 -15.21 14.12
CA ASN A 4 -3.66 -16.22 13.38
C ASN A 4 -3.14 -15.61 12.07
N ASP A 5 -2.00 -16.11 11.58
CA ASP A 5 -1.32 -15.51 10.43
C ASP A 5 -2.16 -15.58 9.14
N ASP A 6 -3.07 -16.56 9.02
CA ASP A 6 -4.05 -16.71 7.93
C ASP A 6 -5.27 -15.79 8.05
N GLU A 7 -5.46 -15.13 9.20
CA GLU A 7 -6.56 -14.20 9.44
C GLU A 7 -6.18 -12.74 9.18
N ILE A 8 -4.88 -12.45 9.02
CA ILE A 8 -4.36 -11.09 8.85
C ILE A 8 -4.80 -10.52 7.50
N ARG A 9 -5.44 -9.34 7.54
CA ARG A 9 -5.92 -8.61 6.36
C ARG A 9 -4.95 -7.48 6.01
N TYR A 10 -4.47 -7.51 4.78
CA TYR A 10 -3.50 -6.56 4.25
C TYR A 10 -4.15 -5.62 3.25
N ALA A 11 -3.81 -4.33 3.34
CA ALA A 11 -4.05 -3.36 2.29
C ALA A 11 -2.72 -2.76 1.82
N SER A 12 -2.61 -2.43 0.54
CA SER A 12 -1.50 -1.64 0.03
C SER A 12 -1.97 -0.46 -0.81
N PHE A 13 -1.45 0.72 -0.52
CA PHE A 13 -1.58 1.92 -1.35
C PHE A 13 -0.23 2.24 -1.97
N GLY A 14 -0.26 2.67 -3.22
CA GLY A 14 0.96 3.09 -3.88
C GLY A 14 0.75 3.45 -5.33
N SER A 15 1.88 3.61 -6.00
CA SER A 15 1.94 3.99 -7.39
C SER A 15 2.04 2.75 -8.30
N SER A 16 2.81 2.85 -9.37
CA SER A 16 2.95 1.79 -10.38
C SER A 16 3.48 0.47 -9.83
N VAL A 17 4.36 0.49 -8.83
CA VAL A 17 4.94 -0.73 -8.26
C VAL A 17 3.89 -1.48 -7.45
N THR A 18 3.19 -0.80 -6.54
CA THR A 18 2.07 -1.39 -5.80
C THR A 18 0.96 -1.87 -6.74
N TRP A 19 0.61 -1.11 -7.78
CA TRP A 19 -0.35 -1.55 -8.82
C TRP A 19 0.07 -2.84 -9.54
N GLY A 20 1.36 -3.20 -9.53
CA GLY A 20 1.88 -4.42 -10.14
C GLY A 20 2.48 -4.21 -11.54
N SER A 21 3.12 -3.07 -11.78
CA SER A 21 3.78 -2.77 -13.06
C SER A 21 4.88 -3.79 -13.33
N GLY A 22 4.84 -4.42 -14.51
CA GLY A 22 5.76 -5.51 -14.89
C GLY A 22 5.22 -6.92 -14.62
N LEU A 23 4.09 -7.06 -13.92
CA LEU A 23 3.38 -8.33 -13.81
C LEU A 23 2.47 -8.50 -15.02
N VAL A 24 2.76 -9.51 -15.85
CA VAL A 24 2.09 -9.72 -17.15
C VAL A 24 0.87 -10.64 -17.05
N LEU A 25 0.84 -11.56 -16.08
CA LEU A 25 -0.24 -12.52 -15.86
C LEU A 25 -0.66 -12.51 -14.38
N ASN A 26 -1.95 -12.71 -14.11
CA ASN A 26 -2.54 -12.82 -12.77
C ASN A 26 -2.05 -11.75 -11.79
N ARG A 27 -1.94 -10.51 -12.26
CA ARG A 27 -1.33 -9.40 -11.51
C ARG A 27 -1.96 -9.24 -10.13
N GLU A 28 -3.28 -9.35 -10.04
CA GLU A 28 -4.04 -9.31 -8.80
C GLU A 28 -3.56 -10.34 -7.77
N LYS A 29 -3.10 -11.52 -8.21
CA LYS A 29 -2.55 -12.58 -7.35
C LYS A 29 -1.04 -12.52 -7.15
N LEU A 30 -0.32 -11.77 -7.99
CA LEU A 30 1.14 -11.75 -7.99
C LEU A 30 1.75 -10.48 -7.37
N THR A 31 0.92 -9.49 -7.02
CA THR A 31 1.38 -8.30 -6.30
C THR A 31 1.97 -8.65 -4.94
N TYR A 32 2.86 -7.80 -4.40
CA TYR A 32 3.50 -8.11 -3.13
C TYR A 32 2.47 -8.24 -1.99
N VAL A 33 1.39 -7.45 -2.02
CA VAL A 33 0.36 -7.52 -0.97
C VAL A 33 -0.40 -8.85 -1.00
N ALA A 34 -0.71 -9.36 -2.19
CA ALA A 34 -1.34 -10.67 -2.36
C ALA A 34 -0.41 -11.82 -1.93
N ARG A 35 0.91 -11.66 -2.08
CA ARG A 35 1.91 -12.65 -1.65
C ARG A 35 2.25 -12.58 -0.15
N LEU A 36 2.06 -11.43 0.48
CA LEU A 36 2.27 -11.25 1.92
C LEU A 36 1.14 -11.87 2.73
N ALA A 37 -0.08 -11.82 2.21
CA ALA A 37 -1.21 -12.51 2.79
C ALA A 37 -1.08 -14.03 2.55
N ASN A 38 -1.25 -14.84 3.59
CA ASN A 38 -1.30 -16.30 3.44
C ASN A 38 -2.49 -16.76 2.58
N ASP A 39 -3.59 -16.00 2.63
CA ASP A 39 -4.72 -16.08 1.72
C ASP A 39 -4.70 -14.87 0.78
N PRO A 40 -4.50 -15.05 -0.54
CA PRO A 40 -4.43 -13.95 -1.50
C PRO A 40 -5.67 -13.05 -1.51
N GLU A 41 -6.85 -13.57 -1.15
CA GLU A 41 -8.10 -12.78 -1.08
C GLU A 41 -8.09 -11.78 0.10
N ARG A 42 -7.15 -11.94 1.05
CA ARG A 42 -6.93 -11.01 2.17
C ARG A 42 -5.87 -9.96 1.89
N GLY A 43 -5.23 -10.00 0.71
CA GLY A 43 -4.25 -9.02 0.26
C GLY A 43 -4.84 -8.06 -0.76
N ILE A 44 -5.39 -6.94 -0.30
CA ILE A 44 -6.10 -6.00 -1.19
C ILE A 44 -5.15 -4.91 -1.71
N ASN A 45 -5.12 -4.78 -3.04
CA ASN A 45 -4.26 -3.83 -3.73
C ASN A 45 -5.04 -2.58 -4.19
N PHE A 46 -4.79 -1.46 -3.53
CA PHE A 46 -5.29 -0.13 -3.89
C PHE A 46 -4.26 0.71 -4.67
N GLY A 47 -3.23 0.09 -5.22
CA GLY A 47 -2.21 0.75 -6.03
C GLY A 47 -2.81 1.31 -7.32
N ILE A 48 -2.42 2.52 -7.70
CA ILE A 48 -2.86 3.16 -8.95
C ILE A 48 -1.64 3.72 -9.68
N ARG A 49 -1.50 3.38 -10.96
CA ARG A 49 -0.37 3.86 -11.78
C ARG A 49 -0.36 5.37 -11.88
N SER A 50 0.84 5.94 -11.83
CA SER A 50 1.07 7.38 -12.00
C SER A 50 0.29 8.26 -11.01
N THR A 51 -0.07 7.71 -9.85
CA THR A 51 -0.83 8.40 -8.82
C THR A 51 0.03 8.62 -7.56
N GLY A 52 -0.21 9.72 -6.86
CA GLY A 52 0.38 10.04 -5.55
C GLY A 52 -0.66 9.93 -4.43
N PRO A 53 -0.25 10.19 -3.17
CA PRO A 53 -1.10 9.95 -2.00
C PRO A 53 -2.35 10.84 -1.91
N ASN A 54 -2.42 11.95 -2.66
CA ASN A 54 -3.58 12.85 -2.64
C ASN A 54 -4.88 12.17 -3.07
N TYR A 55 -4.81 11.29 -4.07
CA TYR A 55 -5.99 10.59 -4.57
C TYR A 55 -6.57 9.61 -3.53
N PRO A 56 -5.81 8.64 -2.99
CA PRO A 56 -6.35 7.77 -1.95
C PRO A 56 -6.66 8.53 -0.66
N ALA A 57 -6.00 9.66 -0.37
CA ALA A 57 -6.41 10.51 0.75
C ALA A 57 -7.83 11.04 0.53
N ALA A 58 -8.13 11.59 -0.64
CA ALA A 58 -9.43 12.17 -0.98
C ALA A 58 -10.55 11.12 -1.05
N CYS A 59 -10.26 9.95 -1.62
CA CYS A 59 -11.24 8.90 -1.92
C CYS A 59 -11.23 7.72 -0.93
N LEU A 60 -10.57 7.85 0.24
CA LEU A 60 -10.30 6.73 1.14
C LEU A 60 -11.53 5.89 1.48
N TYR A 61 -12.62 6.55 1.87
CA TYR A 61 -13.85 5.87 2.28
C TYR A 61 -14.50 5.10 1.14
N THR A 62 -14.49 5.66 -0.06
CA THR A 62 -15.02 5.00 -1.27
C THR A 62 -14.13 3.84 -1.71
N LEU A 63 -12.81 3.98 -1.62
CA LEU A 63 -11.88 2.91 -2.02
C LEU A 63 -11.99 1.68 -1.11
N MET A 64 -12.16 1.90 0.19
CA MET A 64 -12.11 0.83 1.18
C MET A 64 -13.49 0.36 1.66
N GLU A 65 -14.57 1.02 1.24
CA GLU A 65 -15.97 0.70 1.58
C GLU A 65 -16.12 0.34 3.08
N ASP A 66 -16.66 -0.84 3.40
CA ASP A 66 -16.81 -1.37 4.76
C ASP A 66 -15.70 -2.38 5.13
N GLN A 67 -14.63 -2.45 4.33
CA GLN A 67 -13.53 -3.38 4.58
C GLN A 67 -12.70 -2.97 5.79
N GLU A 68 -12.17 -3.99 6.47
CA GLU A 68 -11.30 -3.86 7.63
C GLU A 68 -9.91 -4.42 7.35
N PHE A 69 -8.89 -3.78 7.92
CA PHE A 69 -7.50 -4.14 7.69
C PHE A 69 -6.69 -4.12 8.99
N ASP A 70 -5.73 -5.03 9.08
CA ASP A 70 -4.83 -5.18 10.23
C ASP A 70 -3.45 -4.60 9.91
N VAL A 71 -3.04 -4.68 8.64
CA VAL A 71 -1.77 -4.13 8.12
C VAL A 71 -2.05 -3.30 6.88
N ILE A 72 -1.55 -2.07 6.85
CA ILE A 72 -1.70 -1.15 5.72
C ILE A 72 -0.32 -0.67 5.29
N ILE A 73 0.02 -0.90 4.01
CA ILE A 73 1.32 -0.59 3.43
C ILE A 73 1.20 0.64 2.53
N LEU A 74 2.08 1.63 2.72
CA LEU A 74 2.10 2.89 1.98
C LEU A 74 3.40 3.03 1.16
N GLU A 75 3.29 2.86 -0.16
CA GLU A 75 4.34 3.09 -1.15
C GLU A 75 4.18 4.48 -1.77
N PHE A 76 4.48 5.51 -1.00
CA PHE A 76 4.52 6.90 -1.48
C PHE A 76 5.72 7.67 -0.93
N TYR A 77 6.72 6.98 -0.38
CA TYR A 77 7.88 7.64 0.19
C TYR A 77 8.54 8.57 -0.85
N MET A 78 8.73 9.84 -0.47
CA MET A 78 9.15 10.98 -1.32
C MET A 78 8.11 11.57 -2.31
N LYS A 79 6.90 11.02 -2.40
CA LYS A 79 5.83 11.58 -3.24
C LYS A 79 4.87 12.40 -2.40
N ASN A 80 4.85 13.72 -2.59
CA ASN A 80 3.91 14.68 -1.99
C ASN A 80 3.68 14.45 -0.47
N ARG A 81 4.51 15.09 0.36
CA ARG A 81 4.52 14.96 1.82
C ARG A 81 3.14 15.22 2.46
N GLU A 82 2.46 16.28 2.03
CA GLU A 82 1.18 16.68 2.61
C GLU A 82 0.07 15.66 2.34
N GLY A 83 0.02 15.14 1.11
CA GLY A 83 -0.89 14.06 0.74
C GLY A 83 -0.68 12.81 1.58
N LEU A 84 0.58 12.42 1.79
CA LEU A 84 0.91 11.24 2.59
C LEU A 84 0.54 11.43 4.07
N LEU A 85 0.79 12.61 4.63
CA LEU A 85 0.37 12.94 6.00
C LEU A 85 -1.16 12.87 6.14
N THR A 86 -1.88 13.45 5.18
CA THR A 86 -3.35 13.44 5.16
C THR A 86 -3.89 12.02 5.06
N LEU A 87 -3.37 11.21 4.13
CA LEU A 87 -3.74 9.80 3.98
C LEU A 87 -3.49 9.03 5.28
N THR A 88 -2.31 9.20 5.89
CA THR A 88 -1.93 8.49 7.11
C THR A 88 -2.83 8.87 8.29
N SER A 89 -3.16 10.15 8.46
CA SER A 89 -4.10 10.60 9.51
C SER A 89 -5.45 9.92 9.35
N ARG A 90 -6.03 9.98 8.14
CA ARG A 90 -7.33 9.37 7.86
C ARG A 90 -7.33 7.85 8.05
N LEU A 91 -6.26 7.18 7.65
CA LEU A 91 -6.09 5.74 7.88
C LEU A 91 -6.00 5.43 9.38
N ARG A 92 -5.29 6.24 10.18
CA ARG A 92 -5.21 6.05 11.63
C ARG A 92 -6.54 6.31 12.32
N GLU A 93 -7.29 7.32 11.88
CA GLU A 93 -8.64 7.61 12.37
C GLU A 93 -9.60 6.46 12.09
N ARG A 94 -9.58 5.92 10.87
CA ARG A 94 -10.46 4.82 10.46
C ARG A 94 -10.03 3.46 11.02
N PHE A 95 -8.73 3.20 11.12
CA PHE A 95 -8.15 1.94 11.57
C PHE A 95 -7.20 2.15 12.75
N PRO A 96 -7.72 2.46 13.94
CA PRO A 96 -6.92 2.87 15.10
C PRO A 96 -5.92 1.80 15.56
N SER A 97 -6.22 0.52 15.34
CA SER A 97 -5.38 -0.62 15.72
C SER A 97 -4.46 -1.14 14.60
N ALA A 98 -4.64 -0.69 13.36
CA ALA A 98 -3.88 -1.24 12.24
C ALA A 98 -2.40 -0.82 12.29
N ILE A 99 -1.52 -1.73 11.87
CA ILE A 99 -0.11 -1.43 11.64
C ILE A 99 0.01 -0.71 10.31
N ILE A 100 0.60 0.49 10.32
CA ILE A 100 0.86 1.26 9.09
C ILE A 100 2.35 1.19 8.79
N ILE A 101 2.69 0.62 7.63
CA ILE A 101 4.07 0.47 7.15
C ILE A 101 4.31 1.45 6.03
N MET A 102 5.28 2.35 6.18
CA MET A 102 5.70 3.26 5.10
C MET A 102 6.93 2.67 4.40
N THR A 103 6.80 2.36 3.11
CA THR A 103 7.86 1.71 2.35
C THR A 103 8.59 2.71 1.46
N LYS A 104 9.92 2.73 1.57
CA LYS A 104 10.83 3.37 0.62
C LYS A 104 11.25 2.37 -0.45
N LEU A 105 10.88 2.63 -1.69
CA LEU A 105 11.43 1.89 -2.82
C LEU A 105 12.77 2.48 -3.24
N TRP A 106 13.67 1.60 -3.68
CA TRP A 106 14.99 1.94 -4.19
C TRP A 106 15.06 1.55 -5.66
N PHE A 107 15.50 2.46 -6.50
CA PHE A 107 15.94 2.15 -7.84
C PHE A 107 17.41 1.74 -7.80
N PRO A 108 17.86 0.75 -8.60
CA PRO A 108 19.27 0.35 -8.63
C PRO A 108 20.24 1.51 -8.82
N LEU A 109 19.89 2.50 -9.65
CA LEU A 109 20.71 3.71 -9.84
C LEU A 109 20.97 4.52 -8.56
N GLN A 110 20.06 4.45 -7.58
CA GLN A 110 20.22 5.13 -6.28
C GLN A 110 21.16 4.37 -5.33
N LEU A 111 21.50 3.11 -5.64
CA LEU A 111 22.42 2.29 -4.84
C LEU A 111 23.87 2.42 -5.32
N PHE A 112 24.10 2.90 -6.55
CA PHE A 112 25.41 2.90 -7.18
C PHE A 112 26.06 4.30 -7.34
N ASN A 113 25.51 5.34 -6.70
CA ASN A 113 26.11 6.69 -6.63
C ASN A 113 26.80 7.16 -7.92
N TYR A 114 26.02 7.63 -8.89
CA TYR A 114 26.48 8.78 -9.66
C TYR A 114 25.78 10.00 -9.05
N GLU A 115 26.55 10.83 -8.35
CA GLU A 115 26.17 12.21 -8.11
C GLU A 115 25.86 12.83 -9.48
N LEU A 116 24.61 13.25 -9.67
CA LEU A 116 24.22 14.14 -10.74
C LEU A 116 24.16 15.56 -10.18
#